data_AF-A0AA36MDY3-F1
#
_entry.id   AF-A0AA36MDY3-F1
#
_cell.length_a   1.000
_cell.length_b   1.000
_cell.length_c   1.000
_cell.angle_alpha   90.00
_cell.angle_beta   90.00
_cell.angle_gamma   90.00
#
_symmetry.space_group_name_H-M   'P 1'
#
loop_
_entity.id
_entity.type
_entity.pdbx_description
1 polymer ?
#
loop_
_entity_poly.entity_id
_entity_poly.type
_entity_poly.pdbx_seq_one_letter_code
_entity_poly.pdbx_strand_id
1 'polypeptide(L)'
;MVHYKLTYFDSRGSAEIIRQIFALAGQDYEDVRLTQEEWPKHKAEMPFGQMPVLDIDGKQLAQSAAIARFLARKFGFAGKTPYEEAVVDSIVDQFKDFTAEIRPSLRVVMGFEQGDKDKLAKDVLFPARDKFFGFMTKFLKQNKSGYLVGDSLTFADLYLAEHSAEFAKKMPSIYDGFPEIKAHAVKVHSNPALKKWLATRPETPF
;
A
#
# COMPACT_ATOMS: atom_id res chain seq x y z
N MET A 1 -27.87 2.68 1.06
CA MET A 1 -26.44 3.05 1.06
C MET A 1 -25.67 1.85 0.55
N VAL A 2 -24.60 2.06 -0.22
CA VAL A 2 -23.74 0.95 -0.68
C VAL A 2 -23.06 0.34 0.54
N HIS A 3 -23.12 -0.98 0.67
CA HIS A 3 -22.43 -1.71 1.72
C HIS A 3 -21.09 -2.24 1.19
N TYR A 4 -20.02 -1.92 1.91
CA TYR A 4 -18.66 -2.36 1.62
C TYR A 4 -18.19 -3.31 2.70
N LYS A 5 -17.64 -4.45 2.31
CA LYS A 5 -16.97 -5.39 3.22
C LYS A 5 -15.62 -5.80 2.66
N LEU A 6 -14.54 -5.48 3.38
CA LEU A 6 -13.18 -5.83 3.02
C LEU A 6 -12.76 -7.04 3.84
N THR A 7 -12.40 -8.15 3.18
CA THR A 7 -11.90 -9.36 3.83
C THR A 7 -10.40 -9.50 3.58
N TYR A 8 -9.61 -9.57 4.65
CA TYR A 8 -8.16 -9.81 4.60
C TYR A 8 -7.66 -10.50 5.89
N PHE A 9 -6.37 -10.79 5.97
CA PHE A 9 -5.75 -11.21 7.24
C PHE A 9 -5.82 -10.10 8.29
N ASP A 10 -5.67 -10.49 9.57
CA ASP A 10 -5.38 -9.55 10.65
C ASP A 10 -3.95 -8.98 10.57
N SER A 11 -3.70 -8.23 9.50
CA SER A 11 -2.48 -7.52 9.21
C SER A 11 -2.78 -6.32 8.33
N ARG A 12 -1.82 -5.41 8.17
CA ARG A 12 -1.92 -4.31 7.19
C ARG A 12 -1.80 -4.88 5.78
N GLY A 13 -0.61 -5.39 5.46
CA GLY A 13 -0.29 -6.06 4.20
C GLY A 13 -0.88 -5.36 2.96
N SER A 14 -1.40 -6.16 2.03
CA SER A 14 -1.96 -5.64 0.77
C SER A 14 -3.35 -5.01 0.91
N ALA A 15 -3.98 -5.06 2.09
CA ALA A 15 -5.27 -4.43 2.35
C ALA A 15 -5.17 -3.00 2.87
N GLU A 16 -4.01 -2.59 3.40
CA GLU A 16 -3.90 -1.32 4.12
C GLU A 16 -4.19 -0.10 3.26
N ILE A 17 -3.75 -0.11 2.00
CA ILE A 17 -4.05 0.99 1.07
C ILE A 17 -5.56 1.13 0.84
N ILE A 18 -6.28 0.01 0.80
CA ILE A 18 -7.75 -0.01 0.64
C ILE A 18 -8.40 0.62 1.87
N ARG A 19 -7.96 0.26 3.08
CA ARG A 19 -8.46 0.84 4.34
C ARG A 19 -8.18 2.34 4.44
N GLN A 20 -7.01 2.78 4.01
CA GLN A 20 -6.64 4.19 3.95
C GLN A 20 -7.52 5.00 2.98
N ILE A 21 -7.92 4.41 1.84
CA ILE A 21 -8.87 5.05 0.92
C ILE A 21 -10.24 5.23 1.58
N PHE A 22 -10.75 4.21 2.29
CA PHE A 22 -12.00 4.35 3.05
C PHE A 22 -11.91 5.45 4.12
N ALA A 23 -10.80 5.48 4.88
CA ALA A 23 -10.57 6.51 5.89
C ALA A 23 -10.55 7.92 5.30
N LEU A 24 -9.86 8.12 4.17
CA LEU A 24 -9.83 9.40 3.45
C LEU A 24 -11.21 9.82 2.93
N ALA A 25 -12.01 8.87 2.46
CA ALA A 25 -13.35 9.11 1.95
C ALA A 25 -14.38 9.37 3.05
N GLY A 26 -14.04 9.10 4.33
CA GLY A 26 -15.02 9.08 5.41
C GLY A 26 -16.13 8.04 5.19
N GLN A 27 -15.80 6.95 4.49
CA GLN A 27 -16.75 5.92 4.08
C GLN A 27 -16.67 4.73 5.05
N ASP A 28 -17.80 4.41 5.67
CA ASP A 28 -17.92 3.22 6.51
C ASP A 28 -17.83 1.95 5.67
N TYR A 29 -17.18 0.93 6.23
CA TYR A 29 -17.07 -0.41 5.66
C TYR A 29 -16.90 -1.44 6.79
N GLU A 30 -17.23 -2.70 6.51
CA GLU A 30 -16.94 -3.82 7.39
C GLU A 30 -15.49 -4.31 7.14
N ASP A 31 -14.61 -4.18 8.13
CA ASP A 31 -13.20 -4.66 8.07
C ASP A 31 -13.12 -6.08 8.66
N VAL A 32 -13.33 -7.10 7.82
CA VAL A 32 -13.27 -8.51 8.23
C VAL A 32 -11.81 -8.98 8.20
N ARG A 33 -11.32 -9.39 9.37
CA ARG A 33 -9.95 -9.83 9.59
C ARG A 33 -9.92 -11.30 9.98
N LEU A 34 -9.44 -12.14 9.07
CA LEU A 34 -9.34 -13.59 9.27
C LEU A 34 -7.99 -13.96 9.87
N THR A 35 -7.99 -14.94 10.77
CA THR A 35 -6.74 -15.58 11.22
C THR A 35 -6.19 -16.55 10.16
N GLN A 36 -4.95 -17.01 10.34
CA GLN A 36 -4.36 -18.04 9.47
C GLN A 36 -5.11 -19.37 9.55
N GLU A 37 -5.71 -19.69 10.70
CA GLU A 37 -6.49 -20.90 10.94
C GLU A 37 -7.88 -20.84 10.30
N GLU A 38 -8.47 -19.66 10.22
CA GLU A 38 -9.78 -19.43 9.59
C GLU A 38 -9.69 -19.42 8.06
N TRP A 39 -8.62 -18.82 7.53
CA TRP A 39 -8.45 -18.60 6.08
C TRP A 39 -8.70 -19.85 5.21
N PRO A 40 -8.19 -21.06 5.51
CA PRO A 40 -8.44 -22.25 4.70
C PRO A 40 -9.93 -22.54 4.45
N LYS A 41 -10.82 -22.18 5.39
CA LYS A 41 -12.27 -22.38 5.26
C LYS A 41 -12.92 -21.45 4.23
N HIS A 42 -12.38 -20.24 4.09
CA HIS A 42 -12.90 -19.21 3.19
C HIS A 42 -12.25 -19.20 1.81
N LYS A 43 -11.16 -19.95 1.62
CA LYS A 43 -10.37 -19.91 0.38
C LYS A 43 -11.19 -20.21 -0.87
N ALA A 44 -12.07 -21.21 -0.82
CA ALA A 44 -12.91 -21.59 -1.96
C ALA A 44 -13.99 -20.55 -2.30
N GLU A 45 -14.30 -19.64 -1.37
CA GLU A 45 -15.29 -18.57 -1.54
C GLU A 45 -14.71 -17.33 -2.24
N MET A 46 -13.37 -17.24 -2.37
CA MET A 46 -12.69 -16.09 -2.93
C MET A 46 -12.47 -16.27 -4.45
N PRO A 47 -12.63 -15.23 -5.29
CA PRO A 47 -12.57 -15.36 -6.75
C PRO A 47 -11.32 -16.04 -7.31
N PHE A 48 -10.17 -15.83 -6.66
CA PHE A 48 -8.89 -16.42 -7.05
C PHE A 48 -8.25 -17.27 -5.95
N GLY A 49 -9.02 -17.67 -4.92
CA GLY A 49 -8.48 -18.38 -3.76
C GLY A 49 -7.42 -17.59 -3.00
N GLN A 50 -7.54 -16.25 -3.01
CA GLN A 50 -6.61 -15.29 -2.38
C GLN A 50 -7.38 -14.09 -1.82
N MET A 51 -6.77 -13.41 -0.86
CA MET A 51 -7.20 -12.14 -0.28
C MET A 51 -6.18 -11.03 -0.62
N PRO A 52 -6.57 -9.74 -0.61
CA PRO A 52 -7.86 -9.18 -0.19
C PRO A 52 -8.98 -9.37 -1.22
N VAL A 53 -10.22 -9.36 -0.71
CA VAL A 53 -11.46 -9.29 -1.49
C VAL A 53 -12.34 -8.20 -0.90
N LEU A 54 -12.86 -7.33 -1.77
CA LEU A 54 -13.89 -6.36 -1.45
C LEU A 54 -15.24 -6.88 -1.96
N ASP A 55 -16.22 -6.97 -1.08
CA ASP A 55 -17.62 -7.18 -1.42
C ASP A 55 -18.34 -5.83 -1.48
N ILE A 56 -19.10 -5.62 -2.56
CA ILE A 56 -19.88 -4.41 -2.84
C ILE A 56 -21.31 -4.85 -3.11
N ASP A 57 -22.19 -4.71 -2.12
CA ASP A 57 -23.59 -5.16 -2.20
C ASP A 57 -23.74 -6.61 -2.73
N GLY A 58 -22.90 -7.53 -2.24
CA GLY A 58 -22.86 -8.95 -2.62
C GLY A 58 -22.01 -9.27 -3.86
N LYS A 59 -21.33 -8.29 -4.45
CA LYS A 59 -20.45 -8.49 -5.62
C LYS A 59 -18.98 -8.43 -5.20
N GLN A 60 -18.26 -9.54 -5.40
CA GLN A 60 -16.86 -9.64 -5.04
C GLN A 60 -15.93 -9.03 -6.11
N LEU A 61 -14.94 -8.28 -5.64
CA LEU A 61 -13.79 -7.78 -6.39
C LEU A 61 -12.51 -8.17 -5.63
N ALA A 62 -11.67 -9.00 -6.27
CA ALA A 62 -10.38 -9.40 -5.72
C ALA A 62 -9.22 -8.54 -6.29
N GLN A 63 -7.99 -8.81 -5.84
CA GLN A 63 -6.73 -8.14 -6.20
C GLN A 63 -6.60 -6.72 -5.63
N SER A 64 -5.63 -6.54 -4.74
CA SER A 64 -5.46 -5.30 -3.95
C SER A 64 -5.38 -4.03 -4.81
N ALA A 65 -4.58 -4.03 -5.87
CA ALA A 65 -4.45 -2.87 -6.76
C ALA A 65 -5.74 -2.59 -7.55
N ALA A 66 -6.51 -3.61 -7.93
CA ALA A 66 -7.79 -3.43 -8.62
C ALA A 66 -8.84 -2.84 -7.67
N ILE A 67 -8.91 -3.35 -6.43
CA ILE A 67 -9.78 -2.83 -5.38
C ILE A 67 -9.41 -1.37 -5.05
N ALA A 68 -8.13 -1.09 -4.82
CA ALA A 68 -7.64 0.25 -4.52
C ALA A 68 -7.97 1.23 -5.65
N ARG A 69 -7.71 0.87 -6.92
CA ARG A 69 -8.07 1.69 -8.08
C ARG A 69 -9.57 1.94 -8.18
N PHE A 70 -10.40 0.92 -7.97
CA PHE A 70 -11.86 1.05 -8.01
C PHE A 70 -12.34 2.09 -6.99
N LEU A 71 -11.91 1.97 -5.74
CA LEU A 71 -12.29 2.92 -4.69
C LEU A 71 -11.68 4.30 -4.89
N ALA A 72 -10.43 4.37 -5.36
CA ALA A 72 -9.76 5.62 -5.68
C ALA A 72 -10.53 6.39 -6.77
N ARG A 73 -11.01 5.71 -7.83
CA ARG A 73 -11.88 6.36 -8.83
C ARG A 73 -13.20 6.83 -8.22
N LYS A 74 -13.81 6.00 -7.37
CA LYS A 74 -15.10 6.33 -6.75
C LYS A 74 -15.01 7.54 -5.80
N PHE A 75 -13.91 7.69 -5.08
CA PHE A 75 -13.74 8.72 -4.05
C PHE A 75 -12.80 9.87 -4.44
N GLY A 76 -12.31 9.92 -5.68
CA GLY A 76 -11.53 11.04 -6.20
C GLY A 76 -10.03 11.02 -5.89
N PHE A 77 -9.45 9.83 -5.72
CA PHE A 77 -8.02 9.60 -5.44
C PHE A 77 -7.28 8.87 -6.58
N ALA A 78 -7.86 8.79 -7.78
CA ALA A 78 -7.23 8.09 -8.92
C ALA A 78 -6.37 9.00 -9.82
N GLY A 79 -6.52 10.32 -9.72
CA GLY A 79 -6.03 11.30 -10.69
C GLY A 79 -7.20 12.11 -11.26
N LYS A 80 -6.92 13.26 -11.89
CA LYS A 80 -7.96 14.18 -12.40
C LYS A 80 -8.27 14.00 -13.87
N THR A 81 -7.42 13.29 -14.61
CA THR A 81 -7.59 13.03 -16.04
C THR A 81 -7.28 11.57 -16.37
N PRO A 82 -7.77 11.04 -17.50
CA PRO A 82 -7.45 9.66 -17.91
C PRO A 82 -5.94 9.40 -18.01
N TYR A 83 -5.16 10.41 -18.42
CA TYR A 83 -3.70 10.29 -18.49
C TYR A 83 -3.08 10.27 -17.09
N GLU A 84 -3.51 11.14 -16.17
CA GLU A 84 -3.04 11.10 -14.79
C GLU A 84 -3.36 9.76 -14.11
N GLU A 85 -4.56 9.22 -14.31
CA GLU A 85 -4.93 7.90 -13.80
C GLU A 85 -3.98 6.80 -14.32
N ALA A 86 -3.65 6.84 -15.62
CA ALA A 86 -2.70 5.88 -16.19
C ALA A 86 -1.28 6.03 -15.62
N VAL A 87 -0.84 7.26 -15.33
CA VAL A 87 0.45 7.50 -14.67
C VAL A 87 0.43 6.97 -13.23
N VAL A 88 -0.63 7.23 -12.47
CA VAL A 88 -0.83 6.68 -11.11
C VAL A 88 -0.79 5.15 -11.14
N ASP A 89 -1.47 4.53 -12.10
CA ASP A 89 -1.44 3.08 -12.31
C ASP A 89 -0.04 2.55 -12.59
N SER A 90 0.72 3.22 -13.44
CA SER A 90 2.10 2.81 -13.77
C SER A 90 3.02 2.83 -12.54
N ILE A 91 2.82 3.78 -11.63
CA ILE A 91 3.59 3.88 -10.37
C ILE A 91 3.22 2.73 -9.43
N VAL A 92 1.94 2.37 -9.34
CA VAL A 92 1.47 1.26 -8.51
C VAL A 92 1.97 -0.08 -9.05
N ASP A 93 2.00 -0.26 -10.37
CA ASP A 93 2.61 -1.45 -10.97
C ASP A 93 4.13 -1.49 -10.75
N GLN A 94 4.83 -0.36 -10.86
CA GLN A 94 6.25 -0.30 -10.51
C GLN A 94 6.53 -0.61 -9.03
N PHE A 95 5.62 -0.24 -8.13
CA PHE A 95 5.67 -0.63 -6.72
C PHE A 95 5.46 -2.14 -6.52
N LYS A 96 4.56 -2.76 -7.29
CA LYS A 96 4.37 -4.22 -7.27
C LYS A 96 5.62 -4.96 -7.74
N ASP A 97 6.28 -4.47 -8.79
CA ASP A 97 7.54 -5.04 -9.27
C ASP A 97 8.64 -4.93 -8.21
N PHE A 98 8.77 -3.76 -7.56
CA PHE A 98 9.67 -3.58 -6.43
C PHE A 98 9.36 -4.58 -5.30
N THR A 99 8.08 -4.72 -4.92
CA THR A 99 7.66 -5.67 -3.88
C THR A 99 7.97 -7.12 -4.23
N ALA A 100 7.83 -7.50 -5.51
CA ALA A 100 8.17 -8.82 -6.01
C ALA A 100 9.69 -9.06 -5.92
N GLU A 101 10.51 -8.07 -6.27
CA GLU A 101 11.97 -8.13 -6.19
C GLU A 101 12.48 -8.30 -4.76
N ILE A 102 11.89 -7.58 -3.80
CA ILE A 102 12.29 -7.67 -2.38
C ILE A 102 11.61 -8.80 -1.61
N ARG A 103 10.76 -9.60 -2.26
CA ARG A 103 9.99 -10.67 -1.61
C ARG A 103 10.84 -11.63 -0.77
N PRO A 104 12.04 -12.08 -1.20
CA PRO A 104 12.90 -12.92 -0.35
C PRO A 104 13.29 -12.23 0.96
N SER A 105 13.64 -10.95 0.92
CA SER A 105 13.95 -10.14 2.11
C SER A 105 12.72 -10.01 3.02
N LEU A 106 11.56 -9.69 2.45
CA LEU A 106 10.31 -9.56 3.19
C LEU A 106 9.92 -10.84 3.93
N ARG A 107 10.00 -12.01 3.28
CA ARG A 107 9.64 -13.29 3.89
C ARG A 107 10.51 -13.62 5.10
N VAL A 108 11.81 -13.33 5.03
CA VAL A 108 12.73 -13.55 6.16
C VAL A 108 12.49 -12.53 7.29
N VAL A 109 12.26 -11.25 6.96
CA VAL A 109 11.97 -10.21 7.97
C VAL A 109 10.65 -10.46 8.69
N MET A 110 9.63 -10.97 7.98
CA MET A 110 8.33 -11.33 8.53
C MET A 110 8.30 -12.70 9.23
N GLY A 111 9.41 -13.46 9.19
CA GLY A 111 9.50 -14.76 9.84
C GLY A 111 8.80 -15.91 9.10
N PHE A 112 8.42 -15.70 7.83
CA PHE A 112 7.85 -16.75 6.98
C PHE A 112 8.90 -17.71 6.44
N GLU A 113 10.17 -17.31 6.41
CA GLU A 113 11.30 -18.11 5.96
C GLU A 113 12.53 -17.83 6.84
N GLN A 114 13.42 -18.81 6.96
CA GLN A 114 14.74 -18.62 7.57
C GLN A 114 15.72 -18.05 6.53
N GLY A 115 16.60 -17.15 6.96
CA GLY A 115 17.62 -16.59 6.08
C GLY A 115 18.49 -15.54 6.77
N ASP A 116 19.58 -15.16 6.09
CA ASP A 116 20.48 -14.09 6.53
C ASP A 116 19.87 -12.73 6.18
N LYS A 117 19.35 -12.04 7.20
CA LYS A 117 18.68 -10.75 7.07
C LYS A 117 19.61 -9.67 6.54
N ASP A 118 20.86 -9.65 7.00
CA ASP A 118 21.83 -8.61 6.63
C ASP A 118 22.30 -8.78 5.19
N LYS A 119 22.54 -10.04 4.79
CA LYS A 119 22.85 -10.37 3.40
C LYS A 119 21.70 -10.01 2.47
N LEU A 120 20.46 -10.39 2.80
CA LEU A 120 19.29 -10.05 1.98
C LEU A 120 19.01 -8.54 1.94
N ALA A 121 19.27 -7.83 3.04
CA ALA A 121 19.16 -6.37 3.05
C ALA A 121 20.16 -5.75 2.05
N LYS A 122 21.42 -6.17 2.10
CA LYS A 122 22.51 -5.68 1.25
C LYS A 122 22.36 -6.06 -0.23
N ASP A 123 22.04 -7.33 -0.49
CA ASP A 123 22.10 -7.89 -1.84
C ASP A 123 20.77 -7.78 -2.61
N VAL A 124 19.64 -7.58 -1.89
CA VAL A 124 18.30 -7.54 -2.50
C VAL A 124 17.56 -6.24 -2.16
N LEU A 125 17.32 -5.95 -0.88
CA LEU A 125 16.47 -4.82 -0.48
C LEU A 125 17.05 -3.48 -0.91
N PHE A 126 18.30 -3.17 -0.55
CA PHE A 126 18.87 -1.86 -0.83
C PHE A 126 19.08 -1.59 -2.33
N PRO A 127 19.58 -2.53 -3.16
CA PRO A 127 19.64 -2.32 -4.60
C PRO A 127 18.27 -2.09 -5.24
N ALA A 128 17.26 -2.88 -4.86
CA ALA A 128 15.89 -2.71 -5.36
C ALA A 128 15.30 -1.36 -4.90
N ARG A 129 15.57 -0.97 -3.64
CA ARG A 129 15.15 0.31 -3.05
C ARG A 129 15.78 1.48 -3.77
N ASP A 130 17.08 1.45 -4.05
CA ASP A 130 17.78 2.55 -4.71
C ASP A 130 17.23 2.80 -6.12
N LYS A 131 16.94 1.72 -6.84
CA LYS A 131 16.27 1.77 -8.15
C LYS A 131 14.85 2.35 -8.03
N PHE A 132 14.02 1.78 -7.16
CA PHE A 132 12.62 2.19 -7.00
C PHE A 132 12.50 3.63 -6.49
N PHE A 133 13.19 3.99 -5.41
CA PHE A 133 13.19 5.35 -4.87
C PHE A 133 13.85 6.33 -5.84
N GLY A 134 14.84 5.91 -6.62
CA GLY A 134 15.39 6.72 -7.72
C GLY A 134 14.32 7.13 -8.74
N PHE A 135 13.40 6.23 -9.10
CA PHE A 135 12.27 6.56 -9.97
C PHE A 135 11.26 7.49 -9.26
N MET A 136 10.87 7.17 -8.03
CA MET A 136 9.89 7.97 -7.27
C MET A 136 10.39 9.40 -7.02
N THR A 137 11.67 9.58 -6.70
CA THR A 137 12.30 10.89 -6.53
C THR A 137 12.26 11.71 -7.83
N LYS A 138 12.34 11.08 -9.02
CA LYS A 138 12.16 11.81 -10.30
C LYS A 138 10.75 12.38 -10.42
N PHE A 139 9.72 11.59 -10.12
CA PHE A 139 8.33 12.05 -10.10
C PHE A 139 8.15 13.22 -9.11
N LEU A 140 8.65 13.07 -7.89
CA LEU A 140 8.55 14.12 -6.86
C LEU A 140 9.30 15.40 -7.22
N LYS A 141 10.46 15.31 -7.90
CA LYS A 141 11.22 16.49 -8.34
C LYS A 141 10.56 17.22 -9.50
N GLN A 142 9.90 16.49 -10.39
CA GLN A 142 9.18 17.06 -11.53
C GLN A 142 7.83 17.68 -11.09
N ASN A 143 7.30 17.27 -9.94
CA ASN A 143 6.01 17.72 -9.44
C ASN A 143 6.12 18.63 -8.20
N LYS A 144 5.79 19.90 -8.35
CA LYS A 144 5.92 20.91 -7.28
C LYS A 144 4.90 20.76 -6.15
N SER A 145 3.86 19.96 -6.31
CA SER A 145 2.83 19.76 -5.27
C SER A 145 3.33 18.96 -4.07
N GLY A 146 4.39 18.17 -4.26
CA GLY A 146 4.88 17.20 -3.30
C GLY A 146 4.09 15.88 -3.28
N TYR A 147 3.17 15.67 -4.22
CA TYR A 147 2.58 14.36 -4.53
C TYR A 147 3.27 13.75 -5.75
N LEU A 148 3.05 12.46 -5.99
CA LEU A 148 3.66 11.76 -7.12
C LEU A 148 3.08 12.21 -8.47
N VAL A 149 1.78 12.46 -8.54
CA VAL A 149 1.06 12.86 -9.77
C VAL A 149 0.09 13.99 -9.46
N GLY A 150 0.04 15.01 -10.34
CA GLY A 150 -0.88 16.13 -10.21
C GLY A 150 -0.65 16.98 -8.95
N ASP A 151 -1.69 17.65 -8.48
CA ASP A 151 -1.66 18.60 -7.36
C ASP A 151 -2.39 18.11 -6.11
N SER A 152 -2.86 16.86 -6.09
CA SER A 152 -3.66 16.27 -5.03
C SER A 152 -3.26 14.82 -4.74
N LEU A 153 -3.61 14.33 -3.54
CA LEU A 153 -3.33 12.96 -3.11
C LEU A 153 -3.98 11.94 -4.05
N THR A 154 -3.19 10.96 -4.46
CA THR A 154 -3.65 9.77 -5.20
C THR A 154 -3.35 8.49 -4.41
N PHE A 155 -3.95 7.36 -4.80
CA PHE A 155 -3.65 6.10 -4.13
C PHE A 155 -2.20 5.62 -4.35
N ALA A 156 -1.50 6.08 -5.39
CA ALA A 156 -0.05 5.84 -5.52
C ALA A 156 0.76 6.48 -4.40
N ASP A 157 0.33 7.66 -3.91
CA ASP A 157 0.96 8.31 -2.76
C ASP A 157 0.82 7.47 -1.49
N LEU A 158 -0.33 6.82 -1.29
CA LEU A 158 -0.55 5.91 -0.17
C LEU A 158 0.39 4.70 -0.23
N TYR A 159 0.56 4.11 -1.43
CA TYR A 159 1.51 3.01 -1.62
C TYR A 159 2.93 3.40 -1.23
N LEU A 160 3.45 4.55 -1.67
CA LEU A 160 4.80 4.97 -1.32
C LEU A 160 4.93 5.36 0.17
N ALA A 161 3.97 6.10 0.70
CA ALA A 161 4.01 6.62 2.06
C ALA A 161 3.91 5.51 3.12
N GLU A 162 2.91 4.62 3.00
CA GLU A 162 2.71 3.53 3.96
C GLU A 162 3.94 2.63 4.00
N HIS A 163 4.36 2.10 2.84
CA HIS A 163 5.43 1.11 2.82
C HIS A 163 6.77 1.69 3.23
N SER A 164 7.13 2.90 2.76
CA SER A 164 8.39 3.52 3.18
C SER A 164 8.42 3.83 4.68
N ALA A 165 7.31 4.30 5.26
CA ALA A 165 7.22 4.57 6.69
C ALA A 165 7.26 3.27 7.52
N GLU A 166 6.59 2.21 7.07
CA GLU A 166 6.63 0.91 7.73
C GLU A 166 8.03 0.28 7.69
N PHE A 167 8.74 0.38 6.57
CA PHE A 167 10.16 -0.01 6.53
C PHE A 167 10.99 0.80 7.52
N ALA A 168 10.78 2.13 7.57
CA ALA A 168 11.54 3.02 8.43
C ALA A 168 11.38 2.76 9.92
N LYS A 169 10.25 2.16 10.37
CA LYS A 169 10.05 1.75 11.77
C LYS A 169 11.09 0.72 12.22
N LYS A 170 11.49 -0.21 11.34
CA LYS A 170 12.46 -1.27 11.63
C LYS A 170 13.86 -0.96 11.10
N MET A 171 13.93 -0.19 10.01
CA MET A 171 15.16 0.13 9.30
C MET A 171 15.15 1.62 8.89
N PRO A 172 15.51 2.54 9.80
CA PRO A 172 15.51 3.97 9.50
C PRO A 172 16.39 4.36 8.30
N SER A 173 17.44 3.58 8.02
CA SER A 173 18.36 3.75 6.89
C SER A 173 17.71 3.51 5.51
N ILE A 174 16.46 3.05 5.45
CA ILE A 174 15.72 2.94 4.19
C ILE A 174 15.63 4.28 3.44
N TYR A 175 15.70 5.40 4.17
CA TYR A 175 15.67 6.75 3.61
C TYR A 175 17.06 7.35 3.30
N ASP A 176 18.15 6.65 3.58
CA ASP A 176 19.50 7.19 3.36
C ASP A 176 19.70 7.50 1.88
N GLY A 177 19.99 8.76 1.54
CA GLY A 177 20.10 9.24 0.16
C GLY A 177 18.78 9.64 -0.52
N PHE A 178 17.63 9.51 0.17
CA PHE A 178 16.30 9.80 -0.38
C PHE A 178 15.45 10.69 0.54
N PRO A 179 15.90 11.91 0.89
CA PRO A 179 15.16 12.82 1.77
C PRO A 179 13.79 13.21 1.21
N GLU A 180 13.63 13.26 -0.11
CA GLU A 180 12.36 13.57 -0.78
C GLU A 180 11.29 12.52 -0.49
N ILE A 181 11.66 11.23 -0.42
CA ILE A 181 10.73 10.14 -0.10
C ILE A 181 10.27 10.24 1.35
N LYS A 182 11.18 10.56 2.28
CA LYS A 182 10.82 10.80 3.69
C LYS A 182 9.87 11.99 3.82
N ALA A 183 10.16 13.08 3.12
CA ALA A 183 9.31 14.28 3.13
C ALA A 183 7.91 13.98 2.53
N HIS A 184 7.84 13.19 1.47
CA HIS A 184 6.59 12.72 0.88
C HIS A 184 5.76 11.90 1.88
N ALA A 185 6.36 10.90 2.54
CA ALA A 185 5.67 10.08 3.53
C ALA A 185 5.11 10.93 4.68
N VAL A 186 5.89 11.89 5.20
CA VAL A 186 5.44 12.84 6.23
C VAL A 186 4.27 13.68 5.73
N LYS A 187 4.35 14.22 4.50
CA LYS A 187 3.29 15.02 3.90
C LYS A 187 1.99 14.21 3.78
N VAL A 188 2.03 13.00 3.22
CA VAL A 188 0.86 12.14 3.04
C VAL A 188 0.23 11.80 4.39
N HIS A 189 1.01 11.33 5.35
CA HIS A 189 0.52 10.95 6.68
C HIS A 189 0.12 12.14 7.57
N SER A 190 0.42 13.38 7.17
CA SER A 190 -0.08 14.59 7.84
C SER A 190 -1.54 14.90 7.52
N ASN A 191 -2.12 14.26 6.49
CA ASN A 191 -3.55 14.40 6.20
C ASN A 191 -4.38 14.01 7.45
N PRO A 192 -5.32 14.85 7.92
CA PRO A 192 -6.04 14.59 9.17
C PRO A 192 -6.77 13.24 9.23
N ALA A 193 -7.38 12.80 8.12
CA ALA A 193 -8.12 11.54 8.08
C ALA A 193 -7.18 10.33 8.14
N LEU A 194 -6.06 10.38 7.39
CA LEU A 194 -5.03 9.35 7.48
C LEU A 194 -4.36 9.32 8.85
N LYS A 195 -4.01 10.50 9.40
CA LYS A 195 -3.42 10.60 10.73
C LYS A 195 -4.33 9.99 11.79
N LYS A 196 -5.64 10.24 11.70
CA LYS A 196 -6.64 9.60 12.58
C LYS A 196 -6.62 8.08 12.41
N TRP A 197 -6.71 7.59 11.18
CA TRP A 197 -6.68 6.15 10.89
C TRP A 197 -5.41 5.47 11.41
N LEU A 198 -4.23 6.03 11.13
CA LEU A 198 -2.94 5.51 11.57
C LEU A 198 -2.81 5.46 13.10
N ALA A 199 -3.48 6.38 13.81
CA ALA A 199 -3.49 6.41 15.28
C ALA A 199 -4.51 5.44 15.91
N THR A 200 -5.51 4.99 15.15
CA THR A 200 -6.61 4.14 15.68
C THR A 200 -6.67 2.74 15.08
N ARG A 201 -5.92 2.47 14.00
CA ARG A 201 -5.89 1.15 13.37
C ARG A 201 -5.28 0.11 14.33
N PRO A 202 -5.67 -1.17 14.23
CA PRO A 202 -5.04 -2.23 15.00
C PRO A 202 -3.52 -2.28 14.77
N GLU A 203 -2.77 -2.44 15.85
CA GLU A 203 -1.31 -2.62 15.79
C GLU A 203 -0.98 -4.07 15.40
N THR A 204 -0.36 -4.23 14.22
CA THR A 204 0.05 -5.54 13.69
C THR A 204 1.55 -5.54 13.32
N PRO A 205 2.24 -6.70 13.27
CA PRO A 205 3.67 -6.75 12.96
C PRO A 205 4.05 -6.28 11.54
N PHE A 206 3.09 -6.35 10.61
CA PHE A 206 3.17 -5.99 9.19
C PHE A 206 1.75 -5.76 8.62
#